data_AF-A0A2D6I017-F1
#
_entry.id   AF-A0A2D6I017-F1
#
_cell.length_a   1.000
_cell.length_b   1.000
_cell.length_c   1.000
_cell.angle_alpha   90.00
_cell.angle_beta   90.00
_cell.angle_gamma   90.00
#
_symmetry.space_group_name_H-M   'P 1'
#
loop_
_entity.id
_entity.type
_entity.pdbx_description
1 polymer ?
#
loop_
_entity_poly.entity_id
_entity_poly.type
_entity_poly.pdbx_seq_one_letter_code
_entity_poly.pdbx_strand_id
1 'polypeptide(L)'
;MCCFVLVLGFLGPRIAFLVYWLAYPTKTMLAFNDMWIVPVLGVVLLPWTSLAWVLLWPIGGFSWILVAGAFALDIATYFGRAAQNRVGGPSSAPA
;
A
#
# COMPACT_ATOMS: atom_id res chain seq x y z
N MET A 1 16.54 7.40 -10.38
CA MET A 1 16.35 6.88 -8.99
C MET A 1 14.89 6.88 -8.51
N CYS A 2 13.93 7.29 -9.35
CA CYS A 2 12.50 7.20 -9.07
C CYS A 2 11.97 5.76 -9.09
N CYS A 3 12.51 4.88 -9.95
CA CYS A 3 12.05 3.49 -10.06
C CYS A 3 12.23 2.70 -8.77
N PHE A 4 13.31 2.95 -8.01
CA PHE A 4 13.53 2.25 -6.74
C PHE A 4 12.48 2.66 -5.69
N VAL A 5 12.19 3.96 -5.58
CA VAL A 5 11.14 4.49 -4.68
C VAL A 5 9.75 4.04 -5.10
N LEU A 6 9.47 3.96 -6.40
CA LEU A 6 8.19 3.47 -6.92
C LEU A 6 8.04 1.96 -6.71
N VAL A 7 9.11 1.18 -6.88
CA VAL A 7 9.12 -0.27 -6.62
C VAL A 7 8.97 -0.54 -5.12
N LEU A 8 9.71 0.15 -4.25
CA LEU A 8 9.53 0.04 -2.79
C LEU A 8 8.16 0.55 -2.34
N GLY A 9 7.65 1.61 -2.95
CA GLY A 9 6.36 2.20 -2.64
C GLY A 9 5.16 1.33 -3.03
N PHE A 10 5.31 0.51 -4.09
CA PHE A 10 4.23 -0.34 -4.61
C PHE A 10 4.36 -1.80 -4.19
N LEU A 11 5.58 -2.34 -4.19
CA LEU A 11 5.86 -3.74 -3.84
C LEU A 11 6.12 -3.90 -2.33
N GLY A 12 6.78 -2.92 -1.71
CA GLY A 12 7.07 -2.90 -0.27
C GLY A 12 5.84 -3.08 0.63
N PRO A 13 4.76 -2.29 0.49
CA PRO A 13 3.58 -2.43 1.37
C PRO A 13 2.85 -3.76 1.18
N ARG A 14 2.82 -4.30 -0.05
CA ARG A 14 2.22 -5.62 -0.32
C ARG A 14 3.00 -6.74 0.35
N ILE A 15 4.33 -6.74 0.22
CA ILE A 15 5.20 -7.72 0.87
C ILE A 15 5.14 -7.54 2.39
N ALA A 16 5.23 -6.31 2.88
CA ALA A 16 5.17 -6.03 4.31
C ALA A 16 3.84 -6.47 4.95
N PHE A 17 2.71 -6.29 4.25
CA PHE A 17 1.43 -6.80 4.70
C PHE A 17 1.40 -8.33 4.76
N LEU A 18 1.89 -9.01 3.72
CA LEU A 18 1.96 -10.48 3.70
C LEU A 18 2.85 -11.02 4.82
N VAL A 19 4.01 -10.41 5.03
CA VAL A 19 4.95 -10.76 6.11
C VAL A 19 4.28 -10.54 7.48
N TYR A 20 3.61 -9.39 7.66
CA TYR A 20 2.92 -9.10 8.93
C TYR A 20 1.77 -10.06 9.19
N TRP A 21 0.97 -10.40 8.17
CA TRP A 21 -0.09 -11.39 8.28
C TRP A 21 0.49 -12.74 8.70
N LEU A 22 1.54 -13.21 8.04
CA LEU A 22 2.16 -14.50 8.37
C LEU A 22 2.78 -14.52 9.78
N ALA A 23 3.33 -13.38 10.23
CA ALA A 23 3.88 -13.23 11.57
C ALA A 23 2.79 -13.16 12.66
N TYR A 24 1.67 -12.48 12.40
CA TYR A 24 0.61 -12.23 13.38
C TYR A 24 -0.81 -12.42 12.78
N PRO A 25 -1.20 -13.67 12.46
CA PRO A 25 -2.47 -13.96 11.82
C PRO A 25 -3.67 -13.65 12.72
N THR A 26 -3.56 -13.90 14.03
CA THR A 26 -4.64 -13.65 14.99
C THR A 26 -4.95 -12.16 15.12
N LYS A 27 -3.92 -11.28 15.07
CA LYS A 27 -4.12 -9.83 15.14
C LYS A 27 -4.77 -9.29 13.88
N THR A 28 -4.36 -9.79 12.72
CA THR A 28 -4.98 -9.44 11.43
C THR A 28 -6.44 -9.86 11.39
N MET A 29 -6.76 -11.08 11.80
CA MET A 29 -8.16 -11.55 11.89
C MET A 29 -8.98 -10.71 12.85
N LEU A 30 -8.45 -10.39 14.04
CA LEU A 30 -9.15 -9.54 15.01
C LEU A 30 -9.39 -8.11 14.48
N ALA A 31 -8.41 -7.54 13.77
CA ALA A 31 -8.50 -6.20 13.19
C ALA A 31 -9.55 -6.09 12.06
N PHE A 32 -9.87 -7.21 11.41
CA PHE A 32 -10.89 -7.29 10.36
C PHE A 32 -12.13 -8.08 10.79
N ASN A 33 -12.33 -8.31 12.09
CA ASN A 33 -13.50 -8.99 12.64
C ASN A 33 -13.74 -10.38 11.99
N ASP A 34 -12.66 -11.17 11.89
CA ASP A 34 -12.61 -12.51 11.28
C ASP A 34 -13.00 -12.58 9.79
N MET A 35 -13.22 -11.45 9.13
CA MET A 35 -13.51 -11.38 7.70
C MET A 35 -12.23 -11.49 6.89
N TRP A 36 -11.82 -12.71 6.55
CA TRP A 36 -10.62 -13.01 5.76
C TRP A 36 -10.60 -12.37 4.35
N ILE A 37 -11.76 -12.02 3.79
CA ILE A 37 -11.87 -11.40 2.46
C ILE A 37 -11.42 -9.93 2.43
N VAL A 38 -11.63 -9.21 3.53
CA VAL A 38 -11.33 -7.78 3.67
C VAL A 38 -9.83 -7.48 3.59
N PRO A 39 -8.93 -8.19 4.30
CA PRO A 39 -7.49 -7.98 4.17
C PRO A 39 -6.98 -8.32 2.76
N VAL A 40 -7.56 -9.33 2.09
CA VAL A 40 -7.20 -9.67 0.70
C VAL A 40 -7.57 -8.52 -0.24
N LEU A 41 -8.78 -7.99 -0.12
CA LEU A 41 -9.24 -6.86 -0.92
C LEU A 41 -8.41 -5.60 -0.64
N GLY A 42 -8.04 -5.41 0.63
CA GLY A 42 -7.18 -4.34 1.10
C GLY A 42 -5.80 -4.35 0.45
N VAL A 43 -5.12 -5.49 0.36
CA VAL A 43 -3.81 -5.62 -0.32
C VAL A 43 -3.88 -5.27 -1.82
N VAL A 44 -5.02 -5.56 -2.45
CA VAL A 44 -5.21 -5.34 -3.89
C VAL A 44 -5.54 -3.87 -4.17
N LEU A 45 -6.47 -3.28 -3.42
CA LEU A 45 -6.99 -1.94 -3.68
C LEU A 45 -6.21 -0.84 -2.93
N LEU A 46 -5.91 -1.04 -1.64
CA LEU A 46 -5.34 -0.03 -0.74
C LEU A 46 -4.27 -0.65 0.18
N PRO A 47 -3.11 -1.04 -0.37
CA PRO A 47 -2.10 -1.78 0.38
C PRO A 47 -1.52 -0.98 1.56
N TRP A 48 -1.34 0.34 1.44
CA TRP A 48 -0.83 1.16 2.55
C TRP A 48 -1.88 1.32 3.65
N THR A 49 -3.12 1.60 3.27
CA THR A 49 -4.22 1.77 4.24
C THR A 49 -4.44 0.49 5.03
N SER A 50 -4.40 -0.67 4.37
CA SER A 50 -4.59 -1.97 5.01
C SER A 50 -3.47 -2.30 5.99
N LEU A 51 -2.22 -1.97 5.63
CA LEU A 51 -1.08 -2.13 6.52
C LEU A 51 -1.19 -1.22 7.74
N ALA A 52 -1.52 0.06 7.54
CA ALA A 52 -1.72 1.01 8.63
C ALA A 52 -2.88 0.58 9.54
N TRP A 53 -3.98 0.11 8.98
CA TRP A 53 -5.15 -0.38 9.73
C TRP A 53 -4.78 -1.49 10.71
N VAL A 54 -4.06 -2.49 10.22
CA VAL A 54 -3.66 -3.65 11.03
C VAL A 54 -2.58 -3.29 12.05
N LEU A 55 -1.61 -2.44 11.68
CA LEU A 55 -0.54 -2.02 12.60
C LEU A 55 -1.07 -1.18 13.77
N LEU A 56 -2.06 -0.34 13.49
CA LEU A 56 -2.61 0.61 14.44
C LEU A 56 -3.84 0.08 15.18
N TRP A 57 -4.23 -1.17 14.97
CA TRP A 57 -5.38 -1.77 15.65
C TRP A 57 -5.08 -2.05 17.13
N PRO A 58 -5.94 -1.63 18.08
CA PRO A 58 -7.19 -0.90 17.90
C PRO A 58 -6.99 0.60 17.62
N ILE A 59 -7.72 1.14 16.63
CA ILE A 59 -7.54 2.51 16.18
C ILE A 59 -8.13 3.50 17.20
N GLY A 60 -7.32 4.49 17.58
CA GLY A 60 -7.75 5.58 18.45
C GLY A 60 -7.01 6.88 18.17
N GLY A 61 -7.69 8.00 18.45
CA GLY A 61 -7.13 9.36 18.45
C GLY A 61 -6.30 9.69 17.20
N PHE A 62 -4.99 9.87 17.39
CA PHE A 62 -4.03 10.26 16.36
C PHE A 62 -3.83 9.21 15.25
N SER A 63 -4.16 7.95 15.50
CA SER A 63 -4.00 6.86 14.54
C SER A 63 -4.79 7.09 13.25
N TRP A 64 -5.93 7.79 13.33
CA TRP A 64 -6.73 8.16 12.16
C TRP A 64 -5.99 9.05 11.16
N ILE A 65 -5.10 9.92 11.64
CA ILE A 65 -4.28 10.78 10.77
C ILE A 65 -3.28 9.93 9.98
N LEU A 66 -2.70 8.91 10.62
CA LEU A 66 -1.79 7.99 9.97
C LEU A 66 -2.51 7.12 8.92
N VAL A 67 -3.73 6.66 9.22
CA VAL A 67 -4.57 5.94 8.25
C VAL A 67 -4.95 6.83 7.07
N ALA A 68 -5.33 8.09 7.31
CA ALA A 68 -5.58 9.06 6.25
C ALA A 68 -4.34 9.36 5.40
N GLY A 69 -3.16 9.43 6.03
CA GLY A 69 -1.88 9.55 5.33
C GLY A 69 -1.57 8.33 4.46
N ALA A 70 -1.83 7.12 4.96
CA ALA A 70 -1.69 5.89 4.20
C ALA A 70 -2.63 5.82 2.99
N PHE A 71 -3.86 6.31 3.15
CA PHE A 71 -4.82 6.47 2.04
C PHE A 71 -4.32 7.46 0.99
N ALA A 72 -3.74 8.59 1.40
CA ALA A 72 -3.13 9.55 0.48
C ALA A 72 -1.93 8.94 -0.27
N LEU A 73 -1.14 8.09 0.39
CA LEU A 73 -0.04 7.35 -0.23
C LEU A 73 -0.54 6.33 -1.27
N ASP A 74 -1.62 5.60 -0.98
CA ASP A 74 -2.25 4.70 -1.95
C ASP A 74 -2.63 5.48 -3.23
N ILE A 75 -3.29 6.63 -3.08
CA ILE A 75 -3.63 7.53 -4.19
C ILE A 75 -2.38 8.01 -4.93
N ALA A 76 -1.35 8.46 -4.22
CA ALA A 76 -0.09 8.90 -4.82
C ALA A 76 0.58 7.79 -5.64
N THR A 77 0.54 6.54 -5.18
CA THR A 77 1.06 5.40 -5.95
C THR A 77 0.27 5.09 -7.22
N TYR A 78 -1.05 5.31 -7.23
CA TYR A 78 -1.85 5.20 -8.45
C TYR A 78 -1.51 6.32 -9.46
N PHE A 79 -1.34 7.57 -9.00
CA PHE A 79 -1.01 8.70 -9.87
C PHE A 79 0.46 8.74 -10.33
N GLY A 80 1.39 8.17 -9.56
CA GLY A 80 2.81 8.08 -9.93
C GLY A 80 3.05 7.32 -11.24
N ARG A 81 2.22 6.31 -11.56
CA ARG A 81 2.27 5.58 -12.84
C ARG A 81 1.84 6.43 -14.03
N ALA A 82 0.89 7.34 -13.84
CA ALA A 82 0.41 8.23 -14.91
C ALA A 82 1.46 9.30 -15.29
N ALA A 83 2.34 9.68 -14.37
CA ALA A 83 3.44 10.62 -14.64
C ALA A 83 4.57 9.99 -15.47
N GLN A 84 4.89 8.70 -15.26
CA GLN A 84 5.93 7.99 -16.04
C GLN A 84 5.58 7.89 -17.53
N ASN A 85 4.31 7.70 -17.88
CA ASN A 85 3.88 7.60 -19.28
C ASN A 85 4.05 8.91 -20.08
N ARG A 86 4.31 10.05 -19.41
CA ARG A 86 4.53 11.35 -20.08
C ARG A 86 6.02 11.69 -20.28
N VAL A 87 6.93 10.99 -19.59
CA VAL A 87 8.39 11.20 -19.72
C VAL A 87 9.02 10.21 -20.70
N GLY A 88 8.36 9.08 -20.98
CA GLY A 88 8.71 8.15 -22.06
C GLY A 88 8.06 8.51 -23.39
N GLY A 89 8.30 9.72 -23.91
CA GLY A 89 8.08 9.98 -25.34
C GLY A 89 9.07 9.14 -26.17
N PRO A 90 8.69 8.63 -27.37
CA PRO A 90 9.53 7.75 -28.18
C PRO A 90 10.77 8.48 -28.70
N SER A 91 11.88 8.42 -27.97
CA SER A 91 13.18 8.96 -28.41
C SER A 91 14.30 7.92 -28.28
N SER A 92 14.07 6.70 -28.79
CA SER A 92 15.13 5.73 -29.07
C SER A 92 15.10 5.26 -30.53
N ALA A 93 15.09 6.22 -31.45
CA ALA A 93 15.57 5.99 -32.81
C ALA A 93 16.80 6.87 -33.07
N PRO A 94 18.02 6.34 -32.92
CA PRO A 94 19.15 6.78 -33.71
C PRO A 94 19.31 5.86 -34.95
N ALA A 95 19.50 6.56 -36.07
CA ALA A 95 19.70 6.15 -37.47
C ALA A 95 20.45 4.83 -37.75
#